data_AF-A0A7Y1VP61-F1
#
_entry.id   AF-A0A7Y1VP61-F1
#
_cell.length_a   1.000
_cell.length_b   1.000
_cell.length_c   1.000
_cell.angle_alpha   90.00
_cell.angle_beta   90.00
_cell.angle_gamma   90.00
#
_symmetry.space_group_name_H-M   'P 1'
#
loop_
_entity.id
_entity.type
_entity.pdbx_description
1 polymer ?
#
loop_
_entity_poly.entity_id
_entity_poly.type
_entity_poly.pdbx_seq_one_letter_code
_entity_poly.pdbx_strand_id
1 'polypeptide(L)'
;MPADSEALNALANQGDHYGDVLHLYFTENYAATSGKKDIKTFDYDPDYECGFTQEFKGGIVFKKEECIEAGGVNWAIHMPKIPEEELRSWVENIYAAELPDFPGEWTSEMEYGTKGGEAGCYYSLSDKTAYWQVIVWCGS
;
A
#
# COMPACT_ATOMS: atom_id res chain seq x y z
N MET A 1 -2.06 -8.70 16.59
CA MET A 1 -3.25 -7.92 16.21
C MET A 1 -2.74 -6.84 15.28
N PRO A 2 -3.37 -6.58 14.14
CA PRO A 2 -2.96 -5.44 13.33
C PRO A 2 -3.10 -4.16 14.17
N ALA A 3 -2.20 -3.20 13.96
CA ALA A 3 -2.24 -1.90 14.60
C ALA A 3 -3.59 -1.24 14.36
N ASP A 4 -4.08 -0.53 15.37
CA ASP A 4 -5.31 0.25 15.31
C ASP A 4 -5.26 1.21 14.11
N SER A 5 -6.29 1.20 13.27
CA SER A 5 -6.41 2.06 12.09
C SER A 5 -6.26 3.54 12.45
N GLU A 6 -6.70 3.93 13.65
CA GLU A 6 -6.59 5.30 14.16
C GLU A 6 -5.13 5.63 14.55
N ALA A 7 -4.38 4.65 15.08
CA ALA A 7 -2.97 4.82 15.39
C ALA A 7 -2.09 4.89 14.13
N LEU A 8 -2.40 4.09 13.11
CA LEU A 8 -1.71 4.12 11.81
C LEU A 8 -1.94 5.43 11.08
N ASN A 9 -3.17 5.93 11.06
CA ASN A 9 -3.50 7.23 10.49
C ASN A 9 -2.79 8.37 11.23
N ALA A 10 -2.79 8.34 12.57
CA ALA A 10 -2.09 9.33 13.38
C ALA A 10 -0.57 9.32 13.15
N LEU A 11 0.04 8.15 12.95
CA LEU A 11 1.47 8.03 12.64
C LEU A 11 1.80 8.51 11.22
N ALA A 12 0.97 8.21 10.23
CA ALA A 12 1.17 8.70 8.86
C ALA A 12 1.06 10.24 8.75
N ASN A 13 0.25 10.85 9.62
CA ASN A 13 0.10 12.30 9.76
C ASN A 13 1.16 12.95 10.68
N GLN A 14 2.09 12.18 11.25
CA GLN A 14 3.18 12.67 12.09
C GLN A 14 4.56 12.44 11.43
N GLY A 15 5.25 13.53 11.07
CA GLY A 15 6.63 13.50 10.57
C GLY A 15 6.78 13.49 9.05
N ASP A 16 7.94 13.03 8.57
CA ASP A 16 8.32 12.96 7.14
C ASP A 16 7.69 11.75 6.40
N HIS A 17 6.69 11.10 7.00
CA HIS A 17 6.00 9.92 6.45
C HIS A 17 4.78 10.26 5.57
N TYR A 18 4.62 11.54 5.25
CA TYR A 18 3.53 12.04 4.41
C TYR A 18 3.54 11.31 3.05
N GLY A 19 2.56 10.42 2.84
CA GLY A 19 2.40 9.67 1.59
C GLY A 19 2.86 8.20 1.59
N ASP A 20 3.20 7.58 2.74
CA ASP A 20 3.59 6.15 2.77
C ASP A 20 2.89 5.32 3.87
N VAL A 21 1.57 5.54 4.04
CA VAL A 21 0.73 4.84 5.04
C VAL A 21 0.84 3.32 4.90
N LEU A 22 0.85 2.81 3.67
CA LEU A 22 1.02 1.38 3.38
C LEU A 22 2.36 0.84 3.86
N HIS A 23 3.47 1.53 3.59
CA HIS A 23 4.78 1.07 4.04
C HIS A 23 4.88 1.05 5.57
N LEU A 24 4.34 2.09 6.21
CA LEU A 24 4.25 2.18 7.65
C LEU A 24 3.41 1.03 8.22
N TYR A 25 2.24 0.75 7.62
CA TYR A 25 1.41 -0.39 8.00
C TYR A 25 2.23 -1.68 7.98
N PHE A 26 2.97 -1.95 6.91
CA PHE A 26 3.77 -3.17 6.86
C PHE A 26 4.88 -3.18 7.91
N THR A 27 5.52 -2.04 8.17
CA THR A 27 6.62 -1.92 9.14
C THR A 27 6.15 -2.16 10.58
N GLU A 28 4.96 -1.69 10.94
CA GLU A 28 4.39 -1.87 12.28
C GLU A 28 3.76 -3.25 12.50
N ASN A 29 3.26 -3.88 11.43
CA ASN A 29 2.48 -5.12 11.53
C ASN A 29 3.26 -6.38 11.18
N TYR A 30 4.32 -6.25 10.39
CA TYR A 30 5.12 -7.38 9.91
C TYR A 30 6.60 -7.09 10.14
N ALA A 31 7.31 -8.05 10.74
CA ALA A 31 8.75 -7.91 10.90
C ALA A 31 9.42 -7.90 9.51
N ALA A 32 10.16 -6.83 9.21
CA ALA A 32 10.97 -6.76 8.01
C ALA A 32 11.99 -7.91 7.97
N THR A 33 12.10 -8.59 6.83
CA THR A 33 13.09 -9.64 6.58
C THR A 33 14.23 -9.17 5.70
N SER A 34 14.10 -7.99 5.10
CA SER A 34 15.16 -7.30 4.38
C SER A 34 15.22 -5.82 4.75
N GLY A 35 16.37 -5.18 4.48
CA GLY A 35 16.40 -3.73 4.29
C GLY A 35 15.72 -3.32 2.98
N LYS A 36 15.66 -2.02 2.71
CA LYS A 36 15.26 -1.50 1.39
C LYS A 36 16.28 -1.94 0.34
N LYS A 37 15.79 -2.38 -0.82
CA LYS A 37 16.57 -2.78 -2.00
C LYS A 37 15.94 -2.17 -3.26
N ASP A 38 16.63 -2.25 -4.38
CA ASP A 38 16.17 -1.68 -5.66
C ASP A 38 15.74 -0.20 -5.52
N ILE A 39 16.51 0.54 -4.72
CA ILE A 39 16.24 1.95 -4.40
C ILE A 39 16.33 2.76 -5.70
N LYS A 40 15.29 3.55 -5.95
CA LYS A 40 15.17 4.52 -7.03
C LYS A 40 15.16 5.92 -6.43
N THR A 41 15.80 6.85 -7.10
CA THR A 41 15.83 8.26 -6.72
C THR A 41 15.32 9.10 -7.89
N PHE A 42 14.89 10.32 -7.61
CA PHE A 42 14.43 11.21 -8.68
C PHE A 42 15.58 11.58 -9.61
N ASP A 43 15.29 11.66 -10.91
CA ASP A 43 16.29 12.06 -11.91
C ASP A 43 16.81 13.48 -11.68
N TYR A 44 15.98 14.36 -11.10
CA TYR A 44 16.33 15.75 -10.80
C TYR A 44 16.97 15.94 -9.41
N ASP A 45 16.81 14.97 -8.50
CA ASP A 45 17.42 14.98 -7.18
C ASP A 45 17.78 13.55 -6.72
N PRO A 46 19.06 13.14 -6.87
CA PRO A 46 19.50 11.80 -6.53
C PRO A 46 19.54 11.54 -5.02
N ASP A 47 19.39 12.56 -4.17
CA ASP A 47 19.34 12.40 -2.71
C ASP A 47 17.92 12.07 -2.22
N TYR A 48 16.90 12.22 -3.07
CA TYR A 48 15.52 11.88 -2.75
C TYR A 48 15.12 10.51 -3.31
N GLU A 49 14.85 9.56 -2.40
CA GLU A 49 14.30 8.25 -2.71
C GLU A 49 12.84 8.37 -3.18
N CYS A 50 12.55 7.84 -4.36
CA CYS A 50 11.22 7.81 -4.95
C CYS A 50 10.67 6.39 -5.14
N GLY A 51 11.45 5.35 -4.85
CA GLY A 51 10.99 3.98 -4.93
C GLY A 51 11.94 3.00 -4.30
N PHE A 52 11.42 1.88 -3.85
CA PHE A 52 12.21 0.79 -3.27
C PHE A 52 11.38 -0.49 -3.22
N THR A 53 12.05 -1.60 -2.99
CA THR A 53 11.44 -2.88 -2.62
C THR A 53 11.86 -3.25 -1.20
N GLN A 54 10.95 -3.82 -0.41
CA GLN A 54 11.24 -4.36 0.91
C GLN A 54 10.44 -5.63 1.17
N GLU A 55 11.05 -6.60 1.84
CA GLU A 55 10.44 -7.87 2.20
C GLU A 55 10.08 -7.92 3.68
N PHE A 56 8.94 -8.55 3.96
CA PHE A 56 8.43 -8.75 5.31
C PHE A 56 8.12 -10.24 5.56
N LYS A 57 8.07 -10.60 6.85
CA LYS A 57 7.69 -11.96 7.29
C LYS A 57 6.37 -12.39 6.65
N GLY A 58 6.27 -13.68 6.36
CA GLY A 58 5.12 -14.27 5.66
C GLY A 58 5.25 -14.23 4.14
N GLY A 59 6.42 -13.87 3.60
CA GLY A 59 6.68 -13.84 2.17
C GLY A 59 6.05 -12.64 1.46
N ILE A 60 5.81 -11.55 2.21
CA ILE A 60 5.23 -10.32 1.67
C ILE A 60 6.35 -9.51 1.01
N VAL A 61 6.10 -9.06 -0.21
CA VAL A 61 7.00 -8.15 -0.93
C VAL A 61 6.27 -6.84 -1.18
N PHE A 62 6.81 -5.75 -0.64
CA PHE A 62 6.31 -4.40 -0.86
C PHE A 62 7.21 -3.69 -1.85
N LYS A 63 6.62 -3.06 -2.86
CA LYS A 63 7.33 -2.22 -3.82
C LYS A 63 6.63 -0.87 -3.94
N LYS A 64 7.38 0.21 -3.75
CA LYS A 64 6.95 1.59 -3.98
C LYS A 64 7.57 2.14 -5.26
N GLU A 65 6.79 2.88 -6.04
CA GLU A 65 7.28 3.60 -7.20
C GLU A 65 6.52 4.93 -7.39
N GLU A 66 7.17 6.04 -7.02
CA GLU A 66 6.64 7.41 -6.99
C GLU A 66 7.57 8.40 -7.72
N CYS A 67 8.37 7.92 -8.68
CA CYS A 67 9.42 8.72 -9.33
C CYS A 67 8.89 9.78 -10.32
N ILE A 68 7.58 10.06 -10.33
CA ILE A 68 6.96 11.05 -11.21
C ILE A 68 6.37 12.17 -10.33
N GLU A 69 6.91 13.37 -10.46
CA GLU A 69 6.67 14.57 -9.64
C GLU A 69 5.19 14.97 -9.41
N ALA A 70 4.30 14.61 -10.34
CA ALA A 70 2.86 14.88 -10.27
C ALA A 70 2.02 13.62 -10.57
N GLY A 71 2.63 12.44 -10.49
CA GLY A 71 1.94 11.16 -10.63
C GLY A 71 1.43 10.70 -9.28
N GLY A 72 0.21 10.18 -9.23
CA GLY A 72 -0.27 9.47 -8.04
C GLY A 72 0.71 8.37 -7.61
N VAL A 73 0.66 8.01 -6.33
CA VAL A 73 1.56 7.01 -5.76
C VAL A 73 1.11 5.62 -6.22
N ASN A 74 2.07 4.82 -6.71
CA ASN A 74 1.84 3.44 -7.10
C ASN A 74 2.60 2.51 -6.17
N TRP A 75 1.87 1.57 -5.57
CA TRP A 75 2.46 0.46 -4.82
C TRP A 75 2.10 -0.86 -5.49
N ALA A 76 3.05 -1.79 -5.47
CA ALA A 76 2.83 -3.17 -5.83
C ALA A 76 3.19 -4.05 -4.65
N ILE A 77 2.23 -4.84 -4.19
CA ILE A 77 2.35 -5.70 -3.02
C ILE A 77 2.13 -7.13 -3.46
N HIS A 78 3.06 -8.02 -3.14
CA HIS A 78 2.88 -9.45 -3.28
C HIS A 78 2.53 -10.02 -1.91
N MET A 79 1.28 -10.45 -1.77
CA MET A 79 0.77 -11.11 -0.57
C MET A 79 0.89 -12.63 -0.74
N PRO A 80 1.12 -13.40 0.34
CA PRO A 80 1.11 -14.85 0.27
C PRO A 80 -0.22 -15.37 -0.27
N LYS A 81 -0.21 -16.59 -0.81
CA LYS A 81 -1.41 -17.23 -1.33
C LYS A 81 -2.34 -17.64 -0.18
N ILE A 82 -3.20 -16.70 0.23
CA ILE A 82 -4.25 -16.85 1.23
C ILE A 82 -5.63 -16.97 0.54
N PRO A 83 -6.69 -17.39 1.25
CA PRO A 83 -8.05 -17.30 0.72
C PRO A 83 -8.39 -15.89 0.26
N GLU A 84 -9.13 -15.77 -0.85
CA GLU A 84 -9.49 -14.47 -1.43
C GLU A 84 -10.27 -13.60 -0.43
N GLU A 85 -11.17 -14.20 0.35
CA GLU A 85 -11.93 -13.50 1.40
C GLU A 85 -11.03 -12.85 2.46
N GLU A 86 -9.92 -13.48 2.84
CA GLU A 86 -8.95 -12.93 3.77
C GLU A 86 -8.17 -11.78 3.14
N LEU A 87 -7.80 -11.89 1.86
CA LEU A 87 -7.16 -10.81 1.11
C LEU A 87 -8.08 -9.60 0.98
N ARG A 88 -9.36 -9.82 0.66
CA ARG A 88 -10.36 -8.75 0.53
C ARG A 88 -10.59 -8.05 1.88
N SER A 89 -10.71 -8.83 2.96
CA SER A 89 -10.78 -8.27 4.31
C SER A 89 -9.54 -7.46 4.67
N TRP A 90 -8.36 -7.91 4.24
CA TRP A 90 -7.12 -7.16 4.43
C TRP A 90 -7.17 -5.82 3.68
N VAL A 91 -7.58 -5.79 2.40
CA VAL A 91 -7.72 -4.54 1.62
C VAL A 91 -8.66 -3.54 2.29
N GLU A 92 -9.84 -4.00 2.73
CA GLU A 92 -10.82 -3.16 3.40
C GLU A 92 -10.25 -2.51 4.67
N ASN A 93 -9.50 -3.29 5.47
CA ASN A 93 -8.87 -2.79 6.69
C ASN A 93 -7.77 -1.76 6.41
N ILE A 94 -6.95 -1.97 5.38
CA ILE A 94 -5.94 -0.97 4.98
C ILE A 94 -6.63 0.31 4.52
N TYR A 95 -7.58 0.20 3.61
CA TYR A 95 -8.26 1.36 3.06
C TYR A 95 -8.95 2.18 4.17
N ALA A 96 -9.59 1.52 5.14
CA ALA A 96 -10.20 2.18 6.29
C ALA A 96 -9.18 2.89 7.20
N ALA A 97 -7.93 2.41 7.26
CA ALA A 97 -6.84 3.09 7.97
C ALA A 97 -6.30 4.32 7.22
N GLU A 98 -6.28 4.26 5.89
CA GLU A 98 -5.82 5.38 5.06
C GLU A 98 -6.86 6.51 4.97
N LEU A 99 -8.12 6.17 4.72
CA LEU A 99 -9.19 7.10 4.38
C LEU A 99 -10.45 6.84 5.23
N PRO A 100 -10.38 7.05 6.56
CA PRO A 100 -11.48 6.72 7.46
C PRO A 100 -12.78 7.49 7.16
N ASP A 101 -12.67 8.69 6.60
CA ASP A 101 -13.81 9.56 6.28
C ASP A 101 -14.49 9.25 4.93
N PHE A 102 -13.82 8.48 4.05
CA PHE A 102 -14.32 8.17 2.71
C PHE A 102 -14.66 6.69 2.62
N PRO A 103 -15.94 6.28 2.56
CA PRO A 103 -16.28 4.87 2.51
C PRO A 103 -15.75 4.23 1.22
N GLY A 104 -15.12 3.06 1.36
CA GLY A 104 -14.70 2.25 0.22
C GLY A 104 -15.82 1.33 -0.27
N GLU A 105 -15.77 0.96 -1.54
CA GLU A 105 -16.65 -0.05 -2.13
C GLU A 105 -15.90 -0.96 -3.10
N TRP A 106 -16.36 -2.22 -3.19
CA TRP A 106 -15.94 -3.11 -4.26
C TRP A 106 -16.66 -2.71 -5.55
N THR A 107 -15.91 -2.23 -6.53
CA THR A 107 -16.43 -1.89 -7.87
C THR A 107 -16.49 -3.11 -8.78
N SER A 108 -15.69 -4.13 -8.49
CA SER A 108 -15.73 -5.46 -9.11
C SER A 108 -15.29 -6.55 -8.13
N GLU A 109 -15.19 -7.80 -8.58
CA GLU A 109 -14.65 -8.90 -7.75
C GLU A 109 -13.19 -8.66 -7.33
N MET A 110 -12.44 -7.90 -8.12
CA MET A 110 -10.99 -7.72 -7.96
C MET A 110 -10.59 -6.25 -7.78
N GLU A 111 -11.54 -5.33 -7.62
CA GLU A 111 -11.26 -3.90 -7.47
C GLU A 111 -12.02 -3.29 -6.30
N TYR A 112 -11.30 -2.53 -5.49
CA TYR A 112 -11.82 -1.80 -4.33
C TYR A 112 -11.31 -0.36 -4.32
N GLY A 113 -12.15 0.60 -3.95
CA GLY A 113 -11.69 1.98 -3.81
C GLY A 113 -12.77 2.93 -3.36
N THR A 114 -12.48 4.22 -3.47
CA THR A 114 -13.39 5.28 -3.01
C THR A 114 -14.71 5.24 -3.75
N LYS A 115 -15.79 5.20 -2.97
CA LYS A 115 -17.15 5.17 -3.48
C LYS A 115 -17.43 6.34 -4.41
N GLY A 116 -18.02 6.06 -5.57
CA GLY A 116 -18.39 7.09 -6.53
C GLY A 116 -17.26 7.62 -7.43
N GLY A 117 -16.05 7.05 -7.35
CA GLY A 117 -14.97 7.39 -8.29
C GLY A 117 -14.24 8.72 -8.00
N GLU A 118 -14.31 9.20 -6.76
CA GLU A 118 -13.68 10.45 -6.32
C GLU A 118 -12.16 10.29 -6.09
N ALA A 119 -11.45 11.39 -5.84
CA ALA A 119 -10.04 11.34 -5.46
C ALA A 119 -9.83 10.44 -4.24
N GLY A 120 -8.85 9.54 -4.31
CA GLY A 120 -8.65 8.54 -3.28
C GLY A 120 -7.70 7.43 -3.69
N CYS A 121 -7.81 6.32 -2.97
CA CYS A 121 -6.97 5.13 -3.14
C CYS A 121 -7.77 3.99 -3.76
N TYR A 122 -7.18 3.34 -4.75
CA TYR A 122 -7.78 2.26 -5.52
C TYR A 122 -6.87 1.05 -5.53
N TYR A 123 -7.48 -0.11 -5.31
CA TYR A 123 -6.83 -1.38 -5.10
C TYR A 123 -7.28 -2.34 -6.20
N SER A 124 -6.32 -2.92 -6.92
CA SER A 124 -6.56 -3.94 -7.93
C SER A 124 -5.88 -5.24 -7.54
N LEU A 125 -6.65 -6.32 -7.51
CA LEU A 125 -6.22 -7.65 -7.14
C LEU A 125 -5.98 -8.51 -8.37
N SER A 126 -4.94 -9.32 -8.33
CA SER A 126 -4.65 -10.29 -9.38
C SER A 126 -4.17 -11.59 -8.78
N ASP A 127 -4.85 -12.68 -9.14
CA ASP A 127 -4.43 -14.03 -8.81
C ASP A 127 -3.16 -14.39 -9.61
N LYS A 128 -2.06 -14.63 -8.90
CA LYS A 128 -0.89 -15.31 -9.47
C LYS A 128 -0.77 -16.70 -8.85
N THR A 129 -0.12 -17.61 -9.59
CA THR A 129 0.06 -19.02 -9.18
C THR A 129 0.64 -19.18 -7.77
N ALA A 130 1.57 -18.30 -7.36
CA ALA A 130 2.29 -18.43 -6.09
C ALA A 130 1.92 -17.35 -5.04
N TYR A 131 1.20 -16.29 -5.43
CA TYR A 131 0.95 -15.14 -4.58
C TYR A 131 -0.26 -14.34 -5.10
N TRP A 132 -0.75 -13.41 -4.29
CA TRP A 132 -1.68 -12.38 -4.72
C TRP A 132 -0.93 -11.10 -5.02
N GLN A 133 -1.17 -10.51 -6.19
CA GLN A 133 -0.68 -9.17 -6.49
C GLN A 133 -1.77 -8.17 -6.12
N VAL A 134 -1.42 -7.18 -5.30
CA VAL A 134 -2.23 -6.00 -5.01
C VAL A 134 -1.51 -4.80 -5.60
N ILE A 135 -2.16 -4.13 -6.54
CA ILE A 135 -1.70 -2.82 -7.03
C ILE A 135 -2.54 -1.77 -6.33
N VAL A 136 -1.87 -0.80 -5.70
CA VAL A 136 -2.53 0.35 -5.09
C VAL A 136 -2.15 1.59 -5.86
N TRP A 137 -3.15 2.37 -6.26
CA TRP A 137 -2.99 3.67 -6.87
C TRP A 137 -3.72 4.69 -5.99
N CYS A 138 -3.00 5.67 -5.45
CA CYS A 138 -3.60 6.79 -4.72
C CYS A 138 -3.32 8.08 -5.48
N GLY A 139 -4.38 8.83 -5.84
CA GLY A 139 -4.25 10.05 -6.61
C GLY A 139 -5.51 10.91 -6.60
N SER A 140 -5.33 12.17 -7.00
CA SER A 140 -6.37 13.20 -7.16
C SER A 140 -6.65 13.53 -8.61
#